data_AF-A0A7W9MEJ6-F1
#
_entry.id   AF-A0A7W9MEJ6-F1
#
_cell.length_a   1.000
_cell.length_b   1.000
_cell.length_c   1.000
_cell.angle_alpha   90.00
_cell.angle_beta   90.00
_cell.angle_gamma   90.00
#
_symmetry.space_group_name_H-M   'P 1'
#
loop_
_entity.id
_entity.type
_entity.pdbx_description
1 polymer ?
#
loop_
_entity_poly.entity_id
_entity_poly.type
_entity_poly.pdbx_seq_one_letter_code
_entity_poly.pdbx_strand_id
1 'polypeptide(L)'
;MKKTATIAALALATTLAGVAASPAAMAAPPQPSAADTSAADRAAAMDGYKRHLAEEVARRLGEQRFRDALIRELTGDGQADLVALLDSVPGAQDVAGYARNANDEILKLKGVQAEESLLQIRIDPKMAKRISAGETLVMATPSSEEKTVRTVAAFDVNGRSQELDAVKAPKRPVLVVGLDEQKSVELAQRFVRQRLTEAGVGGADRTGTEKPQTQPQSQQNEAGSLRPVQTLEVVRNINDHEPWYKGSPEIYAWVTGLGSDGKARVDQVWMPYIQKENATYYPHQTLIEWNNFTWTSLDVVFMEHDDNTDLSGLARAVVEAALAASGNGQYIPLADKIIAALPGDLTKDDDDYVDSYYNISAGSRGNVPSASIPPGMGISLEFKWV
;
A
#
# COMPACT_ATOMS: atom_id res chain seq x y z
N MET A 1 27.95 4.51 -88.91
CA MET A 1 26.80 5.40 -89.22
C MET A 1 26.16 5.75 -87.88
N LYS A 2 26.44 6.92 -87.28
CA LYS A 2 25.97 8.28 -87.58
C LYS A 2 24.55 8.57 -87.03
N LYS A 3 24.50 9.63 -86.20
CA LYS A 3 23.40 10.54 -85.78
C LYS A 3 22.73 10.18 -84.45
N THR A 4 22.80 10.95 -83.35
CA THR A 4 22.48 12.38 -83.05
C THR A 4 21.06 12.80 -83.43
N ALA A 5 20.23 13.19 -82.46
CA ALA A 5 19.54 14.49 -82.43
C ALA A 5 18.71 14.69 -81.14
N THR A 6 19.15 15.70 -80.41
CA THR A 6 18.51 16.67 -79.51
C THR A 6 17.06 17.07 -79.88
N ILE A 7 16.22 17.29 -78.86
CA ILE A 7 15.17 18.34 -78.88
C ILE A 7 15.27 19.15 -77.59
N ALA A 8 15.23 20.46 -77.77
CA ALA A 8 15.36 21.54 -76.80
C ALA A 8 14.02 21.84 -76.08
N ALA A 9 14.08 22.14 -74.77
CA ALA A 9 13.81 23.44 -74.14
C ALA A 9 12.34 23.88 -74.02
N LEU A 10 11.90 24.07 -72.77
CA LEU A 10 11.23 25.32 -72.38
C LEU A 10 11.51 25.62 -70.91
N ALA A 11 12.11 26.79 -70.68
CA ALA A 11 12.34 27.38 -69.38
C ALA A 11 11.06 28.06 -68.87
N LEU A 12 10.75 27.92 -67.58
CA LEU A 12 10.05 28.95 -66.83
C LEU A 12 10.79 29.17 -65.52
N ALA A 13 11.32 30.38 -65.37
CA ALA A 13 11.96 30.87 -64.17
C ALA A 13 10.89 31.38 -63.20
N THR A 14 10.96 30.97 -61.94
CA THR A 14 10.38 31.70 -60.81
C THR A 14 11.40 31.74 -59.69
N THR A 15 12.04 32.91 -59.57
CA THR A 15 12.82 33.33 -58.43
C THR A 15 11.89 33.67 -57.27
N LEU A 16 12.02 33.01 -56.13
CA LEU A 16 11.51 33.51 -54.85
C LEU A 16 12.58 33.33 -53.77
N ALA A 17 12.87 34.48 -53.16
CA ALA A 17 13.84 34.82 -52.14
C ALA A 17 14.16 33.73 -51.11
N GLY A 18 15.46 33.63 -50.81
CA GLY A 18 15.97 32.92 -49.64
C GLY A 18 15.54 33.60 -48.35
N VAL A 19 15.05 32.78 -47.42
CA VAL A 19 15.06 33.07 -45.99
C VAL A 19 16.14 32.16 -45.41
N ALA A 20 17.24 32.77 -44.95
CA ALA A 20 18.27 32.07 -44.20
C ALA A 20 17.65 31.54 -42.90
N ALA A 21 17.58 30.22 -42.78
CA ALA A 21 17.27 29.58 -41.51
C ALA A 21 18.46 29.79 -40.56
N SER A 22 18.24 30.56 -39.49
CA SER A 22 19.13 30.53 -38.33
C SER A 22 19.17 29.09 -37.79
N PRO A 23 20.35 28.55 -37.42
CA PRO A 23 20.38 27.30 -36.69
C PRO A 23 19.70 27.54 -35.34
N ALA A 24 18.53 26.92 -35.16
CA ALA A 24 17.90 26.81 -33.86
C ALA A 24 18.94 26.23 -32.90
N ALA A 25 19.17 26.92 -31.79
CA ALA A 25 19.98 26.43 -30.70
C ALA A 25 19.52 25.00 -30.38
N MET A 26 20.42 24.03 -30.54
CA MET A 26 20.17 22.66 -30.08
C MET A 26 19.86 22.77 -28.59
N ALA A 27 18.60 22.52 -28.26
CA ALA A 27 18.15 22.35 -26.89
C ALA A 27 19.07 21.32 -26.24
N ALA A 28 19.62 21.68 -25.08
CA ALA A 28 20.33 20.73 -24.24
C ALA A 28 19.46 19.47 -24.04
N PRO A 29 20.05 18.26 -23.99
CA PRO A 29 19.28 17.07 -23.66
C PRO A 29 18.52 17.32 -22.36
N PRO A 30 17.25 16.91 -22.26
CA PRO A 30 16.45 17.13 -21.06
C PRO A 30 17.25 16.59 -19.87
N GLN A 31 17.56 17.48 -18.92
CA GLN A 31 18.11 17.03 -17.64
C GLN A 31 17.05 16.12 -17.02
N PRO A 32 17.44 14.93 -16.50
CA PRO A 32 16.51 14.05 -15.83
C PRO A 32 15.88 14.83 -14.67
N SER A 33 14.56 14.97 -14.73
CA SER A 33 13.73 15.38 -13.61
C SER A 33 13.98 14.40 -12.45
N ALA A 34 13.97 14.87 -11.21
CA ALA A 34 14.09 14.06 -10.00
C ALA A 34 12.89 13.12 -9.76
N ALA A 35 12.26 12.62 -10.82
CA ALA A 35 11.02 11.83 -10.82
C ALA A 35 11.18 10.41 -11.40
N ASP A 36 12.40 10.00 -11.79
CA ASP A 36 12.66 8.68 -12.41
C ASP A 36 13.53 7.76 -11.51
N THR A 37 13.32 7.80 -10.19
CA THR A 37 13.88 6.74 -9.31
C THR A 37 13.00 5.51 -9.48
N SER A 38 13.56 4.39 -9.93
CA SER A 38 12.77 3.16 -10.13
C SER A 38 12.21 2.63 -8.79
N ALA A 39 11.13 1.83 -8.81
CA ALA A 39 10.62 1.18 -7.59
C ALA A 39 11.72 0.38 -6.87
N ALA A 40 12.57 -0.33 -7.62
CA ALA A 40 13.71 -1.04 -7.07
C ALA A 40 14.71 -0.12 -6.34
N ASP A 41 14.99 1.08 -6.89
CA ASP A 41 15.88 2.04 -6.25
C ASP A 41 15.27 2.63 -4.96
N ARG A 42 13.95 2.85 -4.95
CA ARG A 42 13.23 3.30 -3.74
C ARG A 42 13.23 2.23 -2.66
N ALA A 43 12.88 1.00 -3.01
CA ALA A 43 12.92 -0.15 -2.11
C ALA A 43 14.33 -0.34 -1.53
N ALA A 44 15.38 -0.26 -2.37
CA ALA A 44 16.76 -0.36 -1.92
C ALA A 44 17.16 0.78 -0.96
N ALA A 45 16.69 2.01 -1.19
CA ALA A 45 16.93 3.13 -0.29
C ALA A 45 16.23 2.93 1.07
N MET A 46 14.97 2.49 1.07
CA MET A 46 14.21 2.17 2.28
C MET A 46 14.88 1.03 3.08
N ASP A 47 15.33 -0.02 2.39
CA ASP A 47 16.10 -1.10 3.00
C ASP A 47 17.40 -0.61 3.62
N GLY A 48 18.08 0.34 2.98
CA GLY A 48 19.26 1.00 3.53
C GLY A 48 19.00 1.66 4.89
N TYR A 49 17.91 2.42 5.00
CA TYR A 49 17.50 3.06 6.26
C TYR A 49 17.13 2.02 7.34
N LYS A 50 16.26 1.07 7.01
CA LYS A 50 15.83 0.00 7.94
C LYS A 50 17.02 -0.81 8.43
N ARG A 51 17.93 -1.18 7.53
CA ARG A 51 19.15 -1.94 7.84
C ARG A 51 20.08 -1.17 8.76
N HIS A 52 20.34 0.11 8.48
CA HIS A 52 21.21 0.90 9.34
C HIS A 52 20.66 0.99 10.77
N LEU A 53 19.34 1.23 10.91
CA LEU A 53 18.66 1.22 12.20
C LEU A 53 18.75 -0.15 12.89
N ALA A 54 18.57 -1.26 12.17
CA ALA A 54 18.74 -2.61 12.72
C ALA A 54 20.16 -2.85 13.26
N GLU A 55 21.19 -2.41 12.55
CA GLU A 55 22.59 -2.51 12.99
C GLU A 55 22.86 -1.67 14.24
N GLU A 56 22.33 -0.45 14.31
CA GLU A 56 22.48 0.43 15.48
C GLU A 56 21.73 -0.12 16.71
N VAL A 57 20.50 -0.61 16.53
CA VAL A 57 19.74 -1.29 17.58
C VAL A 57 20.50 -2.53 18.07
N ALA A 58 21.09 -3.31 17.16
CA ALA A 58 21.86 -4.50 17.53
C ALA A 58 23.05 -4.16 18.43
N ARG A 59 23.86 -3.17 18.05
CA ARG A 59 25.03 -2.73 18.84
C ARG A 59 24.63 -2.27 20.25
N ARG A 60 23.47 -1.61 20.36
CA ARG A 60 22.94 -1.12 21.63
C ARG A 60 22.36 -2.21 22.53
N LEU A 61 22.15 -3.43 22.03
CA LEU A 61 21.78 -4.56 22.88
C LEU A 61 22.81 -4.85 23.98
N GLY A 62 24.05 -4.36 23.88
CA GLY A 62 25.05 -4.43 24.96
C GLY A 62 24.68 -3.61 26.19
N GLU A 63 23.87 -2.56 26.02
CA GLU A 63 23.49 -1.62 27.06
C GLU A 63 22.28 -2.12 27.85
N GLN A 64 22.42 -2.27 29.17
CA GLN A 64 21.33 -2.79 30.01
C GLN A 64 20.08 -1.91 29.97
N ARG A 65 20.25 -0.58 30.02
CA ARG A 65 19.12 0.37 29.99
C ARG A 65 18.31 0.27 28.69
N PHE A 66 18.99 0.08 27.56
CA PHE A 66 18.33 -0.09 26.27
C PHE A 66 17.54 -1.40 26.21
N ARG A 67 18.13 -2.52 26.69
CA ARG A 67 17.41 -3.80 26.79
C ARG A 67 16.20 -3.72 27.71
N ASP A 68 16.31 -3.06 28.87
CA ASP A 68 15.19 -2.90 29.80
C ASP A 68 14.06 -2.08 29.19
N ALA A 69 14.38 -1.06 28.37
CA ALA A 69 13.39 -0.30 27.61
C ALA A 69 12.72 -1.16 26.53
N LEU A 70 13.49 -1.90 25.73
CA LEU A 70 12.95 -2.84 24.73
C LEU A 70 11.99 -3.86 25.37
N ILE A 71 12.40 -4.50 26.47
CA ILE A 71 11.55 -5.48 27.15
C ILE A 71 10.27 -4.82 27.64
N ARG A 72 10.35 -3.60 28.21
CA ARG A 72 9.18 -2.88 28.72
C ARG A 72 8.20 -2.53 27.60
N GLU A 73 8.67 -1.91 26.52
CA GLU A 73 7.80 -1.46 25.42
C GLU A 73 7.25 -2.64 24.60
N LEU A 74 8.05 -3.70 24.40
CA LEU A 74 7.62 -4.86 23.60
C LEU A 74 6.88 -5.93 24.43
N THR A 75 6.70 -5.74 25.74
CA THR A 75 5.88 -6.65 26.54
C THR A 75 4.41 -6.37 26.29
N GLY A 76 3.76 -7.22 25.49
CA GLY A 76 2.34 -7.10 25.17
C GLY A 76 2.03 -7.77 23.84
N ASP A 77 1.82 -6.95 22.82
CA ASP A 77 1.67 -7.34 21.42
C ASP A 77 3.00 -7.48 20.67
N GLY A 78 4.13 -7.20 21.33
CA GLY A 78 5.46 -7.38 20.76
C GLY A 78 5.87 -6.29 19.79
N GLN A 79 5.23 -5.11 19.81
CA GLN A 79 5.47 -4.02 18.86
C GLN A 79 5.71 -2.69 19.58
N ALA A 80 6.52 -1.81 19.00
CA ALA A 80 6.74 -0.46 19.50
C ALA A 80 7.14 0.49 18.37
N ASP A 81 6.74 1.75 18.50
CA ASP A 81 7.24 2.85 17.68
C ASP A 81 8.75 3.04 17.94
N LEU A 82 9.57 2.88 16.89
CA LEU A 82 11.03 2.86 17.04
C LEU A 82 11.57 4.25 17.42
N VAL A 83 10.99 5.31 16.88
CA VAL A 83 11.44 6.69 17.18
C VAL A 83 11.15 7.01 18.64
N ALA A 84 9.92 6.74 19.10
CA ALA A 84 9.52 6.98 20.49
C ALA A 84 10.33 6.12 21.48
N LEU A 85 10.59 4.86 21.15
CA LEU A 85 11.47 3.99 21.94
C LEU A 85 12.86 4.61 22.10
N LEU A 86 13.50 5.01 21.00
CA LEU A 86 14.86 5.55 21.01
C LEU A 86 14.94 6.88 21.77
N ASP A 87 13.94 7.75 21.63
CA ASP A 87 13.86 9.00 22.39
C ASP A 87 13.74 8.78 23.91
N SER A 88 13.04 7.71 24.31
CA SER A 88 12.84 7.39 25.72
C SER A 88 14.12 6.91 26.44
N VAL A 89 15.18 6.53 25.70
CA VAL A 89 16.40 5.96 26.26
C VAL A 89 17.53 7.01 26.32
N PRO A 90 18.02 7.38 27.51
CA PRO A 90 19.19 8.24 27.65
C PRO A 90 20.42 7.60 27.00
N GLY A 91 21.10 8.33 26.11
CA GLY A 91 22.26 7.86 25.35
C GLY A 91 21.95 7.36 23.94
N ALA A 92 20.69 7.36 23.51
CA ALA A 92 20.25 6.95 22.17
C ALA A 92 19.81 8.12 21.25
N GLN A 93 20.07 9.37 21.66
CA GLN A 93 19.58 10.58 20.98
C GLN A 93 20.12 10.75 19.56
N ASP A 94 21.34 10.29 19.30
CA ASP A 94 21.96 10.22 17.98
C ASP A 94 21.19 9.28 17.04
N VAL A 95 20.86 8.07 17.51
CA VAL A 95 20.10 7.09 16.71
C VAL A 95 18.64 7.52 16.58
N ALA A 96 18.04 8.13 17.60
CA ALA A 96 16.71 8.72 17.50
C ALA A 96 16.66 9.85 16.45
N GLY A 97 17.69 10.69 16.38
CA GLY A 97 17.85 11.71 15.35
C GLY A 97 17.94 11.11 13.94
N TYR A 98 18.71 10.03 13.78
CA TYR A 98 18.75 9.29 12.51
C TYR A 98 17.38 8.68 12.18
N ALA A 99 16.69 8.06 13.15
CA ALA A 99 15.40 7.42 12.94
C ALA A 99 14.34 8.42 12.46
N ARG A 100 14.28 9.63 13.04
CA ARG A 100 13.40 10.70 12.54
C ARG A 100 13.71 11.08 11.09
N ASN A 101 14.98 11.32 10.77
CA ASN A 101 15.37 11.65 9.40
C ASN A 101 15.05 10.51 8.43
N ALA A 102 15.29 9.26 8.82
CA ALA A 102 14.95 8.09 8.03
C ALA A 102 13.44 7.98 7.80
N ASN A 103 12.62 8.25 8.83
CA ASN A 103 11.17 8.29 8.70
C ASN A 103 10.71 9.32 7.66
N ASP A 104 11.26 10.53 7.73
CA ASP A 104 10.93 11.61 6.79
C ASP A 104 11.34 11.25 5.35
N GLU A 105 12.51 10.64 5.17
CA GLU A 105 12.96 10.16 3.85
C GLU A 105 12.11 9.00 3.34
N ILE A 106 11.69 8.07 4.21
CA ILE A 106 10.78 6.98 3.84
C ILE A 106 9.42 7.52 3.38
N LEU A 107 8.85 8.49 4.09
CA LEU A 107 7.60 9.14 3.68
C LEU A 107 7.75 9.81 2.30
N LYS A 108 8.87 10.50 2.05
CA LYS A 108 9.18 11.07 0.72
C LYS A 108 9.30 10.00 -0.36
N LEU A 109 9.96 8.88 -0.07
CA LEU A 109 10.10 7.75 -1.01
C LEU A 109 8.76 7.10 -1.35
N LYS A 110 7.85 7.02 -0.36
CA LYS A 110 6.43 6.63 -0.53
C LYS A 110 5.58 7.71 -1.23
N GLY A 111 6.15 8.87 -1.55
CA GLY A 111 5.47 9.95 -2.26
C GLY A 111 4.47 10.74 -1.41
N VAL A 112 4.63 10.75 -0.08
CA VAL A 112 3.73 11.42 0.86
C VAL A 112 4.48 12.33 1.83
N GLN A 113 3.76 13.24 2.46
CA GLN A 113 4.24 14.05 3.58
C GLN A 113 3.28 13.86 4.75
N ALA A 114 3.79 13.33 5.85
CA ALA A 114 3.05 13.10 7.08
C ALA A 114 3.95 13.39 8.29
N GLU A 115 3.33 13.65 9.45
CA GLU A 115 4.07 13.88 10.70
C GLU A 115 4.22 12.61 11.55
N GLU A 116 3.45 11.57 11.23
CA GLU A 116 3.47 10.31 11.97
C GLU A 116 4.74 9.49 11.70
N SER A 117 5.18 8.72 12.69
CA SER A 117 6.26 7.75 12.47
C SER A 117 5.70 6.43 11.99
N LEU A 118 6.25 5.98 10.85
CA LEU A 118 6.05 4.66 10.29
C LEU A 118 7.11 3.67 10.78
N LEU A 119 8.20 4.09 11.43
CA LEU A 119 9.25 3.16 11.84
C LEU A 119 8.83 2.36 13.07
N GLN A 120 8.88 1.04 12.95
CA GLN A 120 8.52 0.11 14.02
C GLN A 120 9.68 -0.80 14.37
N ILE A 121 9.73 -1.22 15.62
CA ILE A 121 10.46 -2.40 16.06
C ILE A 121 9.50 -3.41 16.68
N ARG A 122 9.69 -4.69 16.36
CA ARG A 122 8.84 -5.76 16.84
C ARG A 122 9.60 -7.04 17.15
N ILE A 123 8.90 -7.96 17.80
CA ILE A 123 9.35 -9.29 18.17
C ILE A 123 8.14 -10.22 18.32
N ASP A 124 8.32 -11.54 18.19
CA ASP A 124 7.31 -12.49 18.69
C ASP A 124 7.03 -12.16 20.17
N PRO A 125 5.78 -11.86 20.56
CA PRO A 125 5.44 -11.48 21.94
C PRO A 125 5.94 -12.48 22.99
N LYS A 126 6.01 -13.78 22.63
CA LYS A 126 6.50 -14.84 23.51
C LYS A 126 8.01 -14.76 23.75
N MET A 127 8.74 -14.08 22.88
CA MET A 127 10.19 -13.89 22.93
C MET A 127 10.60 -12.56 23.58
N ALA A 128 9.70 -11.60 23.78
CA ALA A 128 10.02 -10.28 24.34
C ALA A 128 10.76 -10.36 25.68
N LYS A 129 10.33 -11.24 26.60
CA LYS A 129 10.99 -11.43 27.91
C LYS A 129 12.36 -12.13 27.84
N ARG A 130 12.73 -12.67 26.67
CA ARG A 130 14.00 -13.35 26.44
C ARG A 130 15.06 -12.44 25.78
N ILE A 131 14.73 -11.17 25.53
CA ILE A 131 15.69 -10.21 24.95
C ILE A 131 16.96 -10.16 25.81
N SER A 132 18.10 -10.44 25.20
CA SER A 132 19.41 -10.47 25.86
C SER A 132 20.54 -10.17 24.87
N ALA A 133 21.65 -9.61 25.35
CA ALA A 133 22.79 -9.27 24.50
C ALA A 133 23.44 -10.48 23.80
N GLY A 134 23.35 -11.68 24.39
CA GLY A 134 24.04 -12.87 23.91
C GLY A 134 23.23 -13.76 22.95
N GLU A 135 21.90 -13.70 23.02
CA GLU A 135 21.03 -14.56 22.20
C GLU A 135 20.21 -13.79 21.15
N THR A 136 19.90 -12.52 21.41
CA THR A 136 19.02 -11.73 20.54
C THR A 136 19.74 -11.28 19.29
N LEU A 137 19.05 -11.41 18.15
CA LEU A 137 19.45 -10.76 16.91
C LEU A 137 18.50 -9.64 16.54
N VAL A 138 18.95 -8.75 15.66
CA VAL A 138 18.14 -7.68 15.09
C VAL A 138 18.22 -7.76 13.57
N MET A 139 17.10 -7.73 12.88
CA MET A 139 17.04 -7.69 11.42
C MET A 139 16.24 -6.49 10.93
N ALA A 140 16.33 -6.20 9.64
CA ALA A 140 15.45 -5.28 8.94
C ALA A 140 14.48 -6.06 8.04
N THR A 141 13.23 -5.62 7.90
CA THR A 141 12.33 -6.17 6.88
C THR A 141 12.88 -5.83 5.49
N PRO A 142 13.06 -6.81 4.59
CA PRO A 142 13.37 -6.51 3.21
C PRO A 142 12.15 -5.87 2.52
N SER A 143 12.39 -4.94 1.62
CA SER A 143 11.35 -4.30 0.78
C SER A 143 11.22 -4.99 -0.59
N SER A 144 11.84 -6.16 -0.77
CA SER A 144 11.89 -6.89 -2.04
C SER A 144 11.03 -8.15 -2.01
N GLU A 145 10.57 -8.56 -3.19
CA GLU A 145 9.79 -9.76 -3.54
C GLU A 145 10.01 -11.00 -2.64
N GLU A 146 9.05 -11.25 -1.77
CA GLU A 146 9.14 -12.18 -0.65
C GLU A 146 9.21 -13.63 -1.09
N LYS A 147 8.52 -13.96 -2.19
CA LYS A 147 8.42 -15.31 -2.76
C LYS A 147 9.80 -15.85 -3.17
N THR A 148 10.77 -14.96 -3.37
CA THR A 148 12.15 -15.28 -3.73
C THR A 148 13.12 -15.27 -2.55
N VAL A 149 12.76 -14.62 -1.43
CA VAL A 149 13.62 -14.50 -0.26
C VAL A 149 13.68 -15.84 0.48
N ARG A 150 14.88 -16.44 0.52
CA ARG A 150 15.14 -17.69 1.26
C ARG A 150 15.89 -17.46 2.57
N THR A 151 16.65 -16.37 2.64
CA THR A 151 17.40 -15.98 3.81
C THR A 151 17.28 -14.49 4.07
N VAL A 152 17.31 -14.12 5.34
CA VAL A 152 17.34 -12.72 5.79
C VAL A 152 18.56 -12.49 6.67
N ALA A 153 19.19 -11.33 6.53
CA ALA A 153 20.34 -10.96 7.34
C ALA A 153 19.89 -10.40 8.69
N ALA A 154 20.53 -10.85 9.76
CA ALA A 154 20.29 -10.39 11.11
C ALA A 154 21.61 -10.18 11.86
N PHE A 155 21.67 -9.15 12.70
CA PHE A 155 22.89 -8.68 13.34
C PHE A 155 22.91 -9.04 14.82
N ASP A 156 24.06 -9.50 15.31
CA ASP A 156 24.31 -9.67 16.74
C ASP A 156 24.79 -8.37 17.40
N VAL A 157 24.97 -8.39 18.72
CA VAL A 157 25.45 -7.23 19.50
C VAL A 157 26.80 -6.68 19.07
N ASN A 158 27.63 -7.48 18.36
CA ASN A 158 28.91 -7.05 17.83
C ASN A 158 28.80 -6.53 16.38
N GLY A 159 27.58 -6.42 15.85
CA GLY A 159 27.31 -6.05 14.46
C GLY A 159 27.64 -7.15 13.45
N ARG A 160 27.86 -8.41 13.88
CA ARG A 160 28.13 -9.50 12.95
C ARG A 160 26.81 -9.99 12.35
N SER A 161 26.78 -10.03 11.02
CA SER A 161 25.66 -10.59 10.27
C SER A 161 25.59 -12.10 10.41
N GLN A 162 24.38 -12.62 10.59
CA GLN A 162 24.00 -14.02 10.58
C GLN A 162 22.82 -14.16 9.63
N GLU A 163 22.85 -15.17 8.78
CA GLU A 163 21.71 -15.49 7.91
C GLU A 163 20.69 -16.32 8.70
N LEU A 164 19.42 -15.91 8.59
CA LEU A 164 18.27 -16.63 9.13
C LEU A 164 17.43 -17.18 7.98
N ASP A 165 16.76 -18.29 8.24
CA ASP A 165 15.79 -18.87 7.32
C ASP A 165 14.55 -17.96 7.23
N ALA A 166 14.21 -17.52 6.01
CA ALA A 166 13.07 -16.65 5.76
C ALA A 166 11.72 -17.36 5.92
N VAL A 167 11.69 -18.68 5.75
CA VAL A 167 10.48 -19.51 5.82
C VAL A 167 10.22 -19.99 7.25
N LYS A 168 11.28 -20.24 8.01
CA LYS A 168 11.17 -20.82 9.36
C LYS A 168 11.61 -19.86 10.46
N ALA A 169 10.64 -19.43 11.25
CA ALA A 169 10.86 -18.61 12.43
C ALA A 169 11.94 -19.20 13.37
N PRO A 170 12.95 -18.42 13.79
CA PRO A 170 13.98 -18.87 14.71
C PRO A 170 13.45 -19.20 16.12
N LYS A 171 14.13 -20.11 16.83
CA LYS A 171 13.80 -20.46 18.24
C LYS A 171 14.42 -19.51 19.28
N ARG A 172 15.04 -18.43 18.81
CA ARG A 172 15.70 -17.40 19.62
C ARG A 172 15.04 -16.04 19.37
N PRO A 173 15.19 -15.07 20.28
CA PRO A 173 14.63 -13.74 20.07
C PRO A 173 15.23 -13.08 18.83
N VAL A 174 14.36 -12.60 17.94
CA VAL A 174 14.76 -11.74 16.82
C VAL A 174 13.90 -10.49 16.87
N LEU A 175 14.56 -9.35 17.00
CA LEU A 175 13.96 -8.04 16.83
C LEU A 175 13.91 -7.73 15.34
N VAL A 176 12.78 -7.26 14.85
CA VAL A 176 12.60 -6.88 13.45
C VAL A 176 12.35 -5.38 13.42
N VAL A 177 13.21 -4.65 12.72
CA VAL A 177 13.05 -3.22 12.40
C VAL A 177 12.39 -3.13 11.03
N GLY A 178 11.24 -2.50 10.96
CA GLY A 178 10.44 -2.41 9.74
C GLY A 178 9.58 -1.16 9.75
N LEU A 179 8.55 -1.16 8.92
CA LEU A 179 7.48 -0.19 9.07
C LEU A 179 6.36 -0.74 9.95
N ASP A 180 5.59 0.17 10.51
CA ASP A 180 4.30 -0.09 11.13
C ASP A 180 3.29 -0.19 9.99
N GLU A 181 3.09 -1.42 9.51
CA GLU A 181 2.29 -1.70 8.31
C GLU A 181 0.83 -1.24 8.49
N GLN A 182 0.27 -1.38 9.70
CA GLN A 182 -1.06 -0.84 10.07
C GLN A 182 -1.15 0.69 9.97
N LYS A 183 -0.14 1.43 10.45
CA LYS A 183 -0.11 2.89 10.21
C LYS A 183 0.10 3.21 8.74
N SER A 184 0.93 2.43 8.04
CA SER A 184 1.24 2.65 6.63
C SER A 184 -0.01 2.53 5.75
N VAL A 185 -0.85 1.52 5.97
CA VAL A 185 -2.12 1.35 5.24
C VAL A 185 -3.18 2.38 5.64
N GLU A 186 -3.27 2.77 6.92
CA GLU A 186 -4.15 3.86 7.34
C GLU A 186 -3.76 5.20 6.66
N LEU A 187 -2.46 5.46 6.55
CA LEU A 187 -1.92 6.59 5.80
C LEU A 187 -2.24 6.47 4.30
N ALA A 188 -2.09 5.28 3.72
CA ALA A 188 -2.41 5.01 2.32
C ALA A 188 -3.87 5.31 2.00
N GLN A 189 -4.82 4.75 2.76
CA GLN A 189 -6.25 4.97 2.57
C GLN A 189 -6.60 6.45 2.69
N ARG A 190 -6.12 7.12 3.75
CA ARG A 190 -6.34 8.56 3.98
C ARG A 190 -5.82 9.41 2.82
N PHE A 191 -4.64 9.09 2.32
CA PHE A 191 -4.05 9.80 1.18
C PHE A 191 -4.82 9.56 -0.12
N VAL A 192 -5.19 8.32 -0.43
CA VAL A 192 -6.02 7.98 -1.61
C VAL A 192 -7.38 8.69 -1.51
N ARG A 193 -8.02 8.70 -0.34
CA ARG A 193 -9.29 9.41 -0.10
C ARG A 193 -9.17 10.90 -0.38
N GLN A 194 -8.10 11.52 0.10
CA GLN A 194 -7.83 12.94 -0.16
C GLN A 194 -7.76 13.20 -1.67
N ARG A 195 -6.99 12.41 -2.42
CA ARG A 195 -6.84 12.59 -3.88
C ARG A 195 -8.14 12.34 -4.64
N LEU A 196 -8.93 11.34 -4.24
CA LEU A 196 -10.27 11.12 -4.80
C LEU A 196 -11.18 12.32 -4.57
N THR A 197 -11.18 12.87 -3.36
CA THR A 197 -11.98 14.05 -3.02
C THR A 197 -11.57 15.28 -3.82
N GLU A 198 -10.26 15.52 -3.96
CA GLU A 198 -9.70 16.59 -4.80
C GLU A 198 -10.08 16.44 -6.28
N ALA A 199 -10.19 15.20 -6.77
CA ALA A 199 -10.65 14.88 -8.12
C ALA A 199 -12.19 14.92 -8.27
N GLY A 200 -12.94 15.23 -7.21
CA GLY A 200 -14.41 15.26 -7.21
C GLY A 200 -15.06 13.87 -7.21
N VAL A 201 -14.30 12.82 -6.91
CA VAL A 201 -14.78 11.45 -6.70
C VAL A 201 -15.15 11.29 -5.23
N GLY A 202 -16.43 11.05 -4.96
CA GLY A 202 -16.92 10.86 -3.59
C GLY A 202 -16.73 9.43 -3.09
N GLY A 203 -17.08 9.19 -1.83
CA GLY A 203 -17.05 7.86 -1.23
C GLY A 203 -17.08 7.94 0.30
N ALA A 204 -17.28 6.81 0.94
CA ALA A 204 -17.22 6.65 2.39
C ALA A 204 -15.99 5.84 2.80
N ASP A 205 -15.46 6.13 3.99
CA ASP A 205 -14.43 5.32 4.66
C ASP A 205 -15.12 4.49 5.74
N ARG A 206 -14.84 3.19 5.76
CA ARG A 206 -15.35 2.26 6.77
C ARG A 206 -14.23 1.46 7.36
N THR A 207 -14.22 1.32 8.68
CA THR A 207 -13.19 0.54 9.39
C THR A 207 -13.83 -0.61 10.17
N GLY A 208 -13.18 -1.78 10.17
CA GLY A 208 -13.71 -2.99 10.83
C GLY A 208 -13.77 -2.91 12.35
N THR A 209 -13.24 -1.85 12.95
CA THR A 209 -13.31 -1.54 14.39
C THR A 209 -14.58 -0.78 14.77
N GLU A 210 -15.37 -0.32 13.79
CA GLU A 210 -16.70 0.21 14.01
C GLU A 210 -17.62 -0.93 14.47
N LYS A 211 -17.72 -1.11 15.79
CA LYS A 211 -19.00 -1.54 16.37
C LYS A 211 -20.08 -0.64 15.75
N PRO A 212 -21.30 -1.11 15.46
CA PRO A 212 -22.37 -0.25 14.98
C PRO A 212 -22.60 0.87 16.00
N GLN A 213 -21.93 2.00 15.81
CA GLN A 213 -22.00 3.16 16.66
C GLN A 213 -23.00 4.09 15.99
N THR A 214 -24.10 4.31 16.70
CA THR A 214 -24.87 5.54 16.65
C THR A 214 -23.90 6.73 16.53
N GLN A 215 -23.80 7.29 15.32
CA GLN A 215 -22.93 8.41 15.01
C GLN A 215 -23.27 9.66 15.86
N PRO A 216 -22.29 10.53 16.16
CA PRO A 216 -22.54 11.85 16.71
C PRO A 216 -23.32 12.71 15.73
N GLN A 217 -24.48 13.13 16.21
CA GLN A 217 -25.48 14.00 15.63
C GLN A 217 -24.90 15.29 15.04
N SER A 218 -24.66 15.31 13.72
CA SER A 218 -24.58 16.54 12.93
C SER A 218 -25.07 16.34 11.50
N GLN A 219 -26.23 15.68 11.38
CA GLN A 219 -27.18 15.82 10.27
C GLN A 219 -28.52 15.27 10.77
N GLN A 220 -29.20 16.07 11.58
CA GLN A 220 -30.57 15.77 11.98
C GLN A 220 -31.48 16.19 10.82
N ASN A 221 -31.83 15.21 9.97
CA ASN A 221 -32.97 15.07 9.06
C ASN A 221 -32.65 13.77 8.26
N GLU A 222 -33.07 12.56 8.62
CA GLU A 222 -34.40 12.07 9.00
C GLU A 222 -34.30 10.95 10.06
N ALA A 223 -35.24 10.95 11.01
CA ALA A 223 -35.48 9.77 11.83
C ALA A 223 -36.25 8.73 10.99
N GLY A 224 -35.67 7.55 10.75
CA GLY A 224 -36.41 6.34 10.36
C GLY A 224 -36.24 5.79 8.94
N SER A 225 -35.20 6.17 8.18
CA SER A 225 -34.93 5.49 6.90
C SER A 225 -33.98 4.31 7.12
N LEU A 226 -34.50 3.09 6.97
CA LEU A 226 -33.70 1.86 6.95
C LEU A 226 -32.66 1.95 5.84
N ARG A 227 -31.41 1.63 6.16
CA ARG A 227 -30.31 1.67 5.19
C ARG A 227 -30.03 0.27 4.66
N PRO A 228 -30.15 0.03 3.34
CA PRO A 228 -29.81 -1.25 2.75
C PRO A 228 -28.28 -1.40 2.73
N VAL A 229 -27.77 -2.48 3.34
CA VAL A 229 -26.33 -2.76 3.41
C VAL A 229 -26.02 -4.19 3.00
N GLN A 230 -24.82 -4.37 2.45
CA GLN A 230 -24.18 -5.67 2.30
C GLN A 230 -23.12 -5.82 3.39
N THR A 231 -23.28 -6.83 4.23
CA THR A 231 -22.39 -7.14 5.35
C THR A 231 -21.48 -8.31 5.01
N LEU A 232 -20.19 -8.20 5.32
CA LEU A 232 -19.25 -9.32 5.36
C LEU A 232 -19.53 -10.17 6.60
N GLU A 233 -20.15 -11.33 6.39
CA GLU A 233 -20.42 -12.29 7.47
C GLU A 233 -19.23 -13.21 7.70
N VAL A 234 -18.56 -13.62 6.62
CA VAL A 234 -17.39 -14.49 6.69
C VAL A 234 -16.32 -13.96 5.75
N VAL A 235 -15.09 -13.91 6.24
CA VAL A 235 -13.89 -13.74 5.42
C VAL A 235 -12.95 -14.91 5.70
N ARG A 236 -12.54 -15.62 4.66
CA ARG A 236 -11.52 -16.66 4.75
C ARG A 236 -10.27 -16.18 4.03
N ASN A 237 -9.23 -15.88 4.80
CA ASN A 237 -7.90 -15.62 4.26
C ASN A 237 -7.31 -16.98 3.89
N ILE A 238 -7.16 -17.27 2.61
CA ILE A 238 -6.75 -18.60 2.14
C ILE A 238 -5.23 -18.69 2.09
N ASN A 239 -4.58 -17.65 1.58
CA ASN A 239 -3.15 -17.57 1.40
C ASN A 239 -2.74 -16.10 1.23
N ASP A 240 -2.09 -15.54 2.25
CA ASP A 240 -1.52 -14.19 2.28
C ASP A 240 -0.02 -14.18 2.00
N HIS A 241 0.61 -15.36 1.85
CA HIS A 241 2.03 -15.50 1.55
C HIS A 241 3.03 -14.83 2.52
N GLU A 242 2.57 -14.27 3.65
CA GLU A 242 3.42 -13.46 4.51
C GLU A 242 4.45 -14.28 5.30
N PRO A 243 5.75 -13.90 5.26
CA PRO A 243 6.77 -14.52 6.07
C PRO A 243 6.65 -14.11 7.54
N TRP A 244 7.23 -14.91 8.43
CA TRP A 244 7.19 -14.69 9.88
C TRP A 244 7.73 -13.32 10.34
N TYR A 245 8.51 -12.67 9.48
CA TYR A 245 9.14 -11.38 9.74
C TYR A 245 8.41 -10.20 9.11
N LYS A 246 7.23 -10.36 8.46
CA LYS A 246 6.42 -9.26 7.88
C LYS A 246 5.18 -8.90 8.69
N GLY A 247 4.50 -9.87 9.28
CA GLY A 247 3.62 -9.56 10.41
C GLY A 247 2.25 -10.16 10.24
N SER A 248 1.25 -9.30 10.10
CA SER A 248 -0.13 -9.70 9.88
C SER A 248 -0.61 -8.94 8.65
N PRO A 249 -1.33 -9.56 7.72
CA PRO A 249 -1.61 -8.94 6.43
C PRO A 249 -2.51 -7.73 6.56
N GLU A 250 -2.10 -6.64 5.93
CA GLU A 250 -2.87 -5.40 5.90
C GLU A 250 -3.93 -5.37 4.80
N ILE A 251 -5.00 -6.15 5.00
CA ILE A 251 -6.06 -6.29 3.99
C ILE A 251 -7.05 -5.12 4.01
N TYR A 252 -7.33 -4.58 2.83
CA TYR A 252 -8.33 -3.55 2.59
C TYR A 252 -9.12 -3.81 1.31
N ALA A 253 -10.22 -3.08 1.13
CA ALA A 253 -10.99 -3.15 -0.11
C ALA A 253 -11.46 -1.78 -0.61
N TRP A 254 -11.63 -1.70 -1.92
CA TRP A 254 -12.30 -0.62 -2.61
C TRP A 254 -13.59 -1.13 -3.24
N VAL A 255 -14.70 -0.51 -2.84
CA VAL A 255 -16.02 -0.75 -3.42
C VAL A 255 -16.33 0.40 -4.37
N THR A 256 -16.58 0.06 -5.63
CA THR A 256 -16.64 1.09 -6.67
C THR A 256 -17.92 1.06 -7.48
N GLY A 257 -18.41 2.24 -7.85
CA GLY A 257 -19.62 2.39 -8.66
C GLY A 257 -19.98 3.85 -8.97
N LEU A 258 -21.22 4.11 -9.39
CA LEU A 258 -21.75 5.47 -9.52
C LEU A 258 -22.66 5.82 -8.34
N GLY A 259 -22.61 7.07 -7.90
CA GLY A 259 -23.53 7.64 -6.92
C GLY A 259 -24.87 8.06 -7.51
N SER A 260 -25.78 8.53 -6.65
CA SER A 260 -27.09 9.12 -7.00
C SER A 260 -27.02 10.34 -7.91
N ASP A 261 -25.89 11.03 -7.89
CA ASP A 261 -25.56 12.15 -8.75
C ASP A 261 -24.93 11.74 -10.09
N GLY A 262 -24.82 10.43 -10.38
CA GLY A 262 -24.21 9.91 -11.60
C GLY A 262 -22.69 10.06 -11.65
N LYS A 263 -22.04 10.44 -10.54
CA LYS A 263 -20.58 10.57 -10.44
C LYS A 263 -19.95 9.29 -9.90
N ALA A 264 -18.68 9.06 -10.23
CA ALA A 264 -17.92 7.94 -9.67
C ALA A 264 -17.85 8.02 -8.14
N ARG A 265 -17.89 6.84 -7.50
CA ARG A 265 -17.77 6.64 -6.07
C ARG A 265 -16.81 5.49 -5.79
N VAL A 266 -15.95 5.70 -4.79
CA VAL A 266 -15.00 4.69 -4.30
C VAL A 266 -15.08 4.68 -2.77
N ASP A 267 -15.81 3.72 -2.23
CA ASP A 267 -15.84 3.49 -0.78
C ASP A 267 -14.61 2.65 -0.39
N GLN A 268 -13.92 3.06 0.67
CA GLN A 268 -12.74 2.36 1.21
C GLN A 268 -13.16 1.57 2.45
N VAL A 269 -12.71 0.31 2.54
CA VAL A 269 -13.06 -0.61 3.62
C VAL A 269 -11.79 -1.22 4.20
N TRP A 270 -11.43 -0.82 5.42
CA TRP A 270 -10.27 -1.32 6.15
C TRP A 270 -10.62 -2.55 7.00
N MET A 271 -9.80 -3.62 6.95
CA MET A 271 -10.08 -4.92 7.59
C MET A 271 -8.97 -5.38 8.56
N PRO A 272 -8.71 -4.62 9.65
CA PRO A 272 -7.59 -4.87 10.57
C PRO A 272 -7.72 -6.15 11.41
N TYR A 273 -8.86 -6.84 11.31
CA TYR A 273 -9.09 -8.10 12.02
C TYR A 273 -8.51 -9.31 11.28
N ILE A 274 -8.15 -9.18 10.01
CA ILE A 274 -7.47 -10.23 9.25
C ILE A 274 -6.00 -10.18 9.68
N GLN A 275 -5.49 -11.30 10.18
CA GLN A 275 -4.18 -11.34 10.87
C GLN A 275 -3.32 -12.54 10.52
N LYS A 276 -3.91 -13.58 9.91
CA LYS A 276 -3.24 -14.86 9.68
C LYS A 276 -3.77 -15.56 8.45
N GLU A 277 -2.85 -16.21 7.77
CA GLU A 277 -3.15 -17.18 6.72
C GLU A 277 -4.06 -18.31 7.21
N ASN A 278 -4.88 -18.83 6.31
CA ASN A 278 -5.74 -20.00 6.51
C ASN A 278 -6.65 -19.88 7.75
N ALA A 279 -7.05 -18.64 8.08
CA ALA A 279 -7.97 -18.33 9.14
C ALA A 279 -9.34 -17.90 8.57
N THR A 280 -10.38 -18.08 9.38
CA THR A 280 -11.74 -17.64 9.07
C THR A 280 -12.19 -16.62 10.11
N TYR A 281 -12.67 -15.48 9.63
CA TYR A 281 -13.09 -14.33 10.41
C TYR A 281 -14.60 -14.10 10.23
N TYR A 282 -15.25 -13.59 11.27
CA TYR A 282 -16.68 -13.30 11.31
C TYR A 282 -16.91 -11.83 11.74
N PRO A 283 -16.61 -10.87 10.86
CA PRO A 283 -16.49 -9.47 11.26
C PRO A 283 -17.85 -8.77 11.41
N HIS A 284 -18.88 -9.24 10.68
CA HIS A 284 -20.16 -8.53 10.55
C HIS A 284 -20.00 -7.06 10.14
N GLN A 285 -18.94 -6.77 9.36
CA GLN A 285 -18.62 -5.43 8.90
C GLN A 285 -19.46 -5.06 7.67
N THR A 286 -19.97 -3.83 7.61
CA THR A 286 -20.59 -3.32 6.39
C THR A 286 -19.54 -3.14 5.29
N LEU A 287 -19.69 -3.89 4.20
CA LEU A 287 -18.88 -3.76 2.99
C LEU A 287 -19.49 -2.71 2.05
N ILE A 288 -20.81 -2.78 1.82
CA ILE A 288 -21.51 -1.90 0.89
C ILE A 288 -22.67 -1.22 1.60
N GLU A 289 -22.79 0.10 1.48
CA GLU A 289 -24.01 0.84 1.81
C GLU A 289 -24.67 1.29 0.53
N TRP A 290 -25.79 0.66 0.17
CA TRP A 290 -26.40 0.82 -1.14
C TRP A 290 -26.91 2.23 -1.40
N ASN A 291 -27.18 3.02 -0.36
CA ASN A 291 -27.56 4.43 -0.50
C ASN A 291 -26.45 5.30 -1.11
N ASN A 292 -25.19 4.85 -1.08
CA ASN A 292 -24.07 5.55 -1.72
C ASN A 292 -24.03 5.36 -3.23
N PHE A 293 -24.77 4.38 -3.77
CA PHE A 293 -24.66 3.94 -5.15
C PHE A 293 -26.00 3.92 -5.87
N THR A 294 -26.00 4.17 -7.18
CA THR A 294 -27.17 4.01 -8.06
C THR A 294 -27.21 2.68 -8.77
N TRP A 295 -26.06 2.05 -8.92
CA TRP A 295 -25.98 0.78 -9.62
C TRP A 295 -26.61 -0.35 -8.79
N THR A 296 -27.30 -1.24 -9.50
CA THR A 296 -27.80 -2.50 -8.93
C THR A 296 -26.69 -3.52 -8.74
N SER A 297 -25.47 -3.24 -9.23
CA SER A 297 -24.30 -4.10 -9.12
C SER A 297 -23.02 -3.28 -8.97
N LEU A 298 -22.12 -3.71 -8.09
CA LEU A 298 -20.85 -3.03 -7.76
C LEU A 298 -19.69 -4.02 -7.86
N ASP A 299 -18.50 -3.46 -8.02
CA ASP A 299 -17.25 -4.22 -7.95
C ASP A 299 -16.55 -3.95 -6.63
N VAL A 300 -15.96 -5.01 -6.09
CA VAL A 300 -15.11 -4.94 -4.90
C VAL A 300 -13.74 -5.50 -5.26
N VAL A 301 -12.70 -4.69 -5.02
CA VAL A 301 -11.31 -5.12 -5.13
C VAL A 301 -10.75 -5.22 -3.73
N PHE A 302 -10.17 -6.36 -3.38
CA PHE A 302 -9.41 -6.56 -2.16
C PHE A 302 -7.92 -6.48 -2.47
N MET A 303 -7.22 -5.75 -1.63
CA MET A 303 -5.80 -5.46 -1.73
C MET A 303 -5.15 -5.75 -0.38
N GLU A 304 -3.89 -6.11 -0.42
CA GLU A 304 -2.96 -6.15 0.71
C GLU A 304 -2.02 -4.93 0.59
N HIS A 305 -1.58 -4.37 1.70
CA HIS A 305 -0.69 -3.19 1.70
C HIS A 305 0.77 -3.60 1.90
N ASP A 306 1.71 -3.11 1.07
CA ASP A 306 3.15 -3.40 1.24
C ASP A 306 4.01 -2.21 1.73
N ASP A 307 5.14 -2.54 2.35
CA ASP A 307 6.15 -1.69 2.93
C ASP A 307 6.72 -0.66 1.95
N ASN A 308 6.79 -0.92 0.64
CA ASN A 308 7.42 -0.06 -0.36
C ASN A 308 6.44 0.66 -1.32
N THR A 309 5.13 0.51 -1.11
CA THR A 309 4.10 1.07 -2.00
C THR A 309 4.27 2.57 -2.24
N ASP A 310 4.27 2.96 -3.52
CA ASP A 310 4.17 4.35 -3.96
C ASP A 310 2.74 4.87 -3.81
N LEU A 311 2.47 5.53 -2.70
CA LEU A 311 1.13 6.04 -2.40
C LEU A 311 0.68 7.13 -3.40
N SER A 312 1.63 7.92 -3.92
CA SER A 312 1.34 8.92 -4.96
C SER A 312 0.97 8.29 -6.30
N GLY A 313 1.71 7.24 -6.70
CA GLY A 313 1.40 6.42 -7.86
C GLY A 313 0.05 5.71 -7.72
N LEU A 314 -0.16 5.04 -6.58
CA LEU A 314 -1.41 4.34 -6.23
C LEU A 314 -2.62 5.28 -6.29
N ALA A 315 -2.55 6.41 -5.59
CA ALA A 315 -3.66 7.36 -5.57
C ALA A 315 -3.99 7.92 -6.95
N ARG A 316 -2.97 8.18 -7.79
CA ARG A 316 -3.18 8.58 -9.19
C ARG A 316 -3.90 7.51 -9.98
N ALA A 317 -3.45 6.26 -9.89
CA ALA A 317 -4.05 5.12 -10.58
C ALA A 317 -5.54 4.94 -10.22
N VAL A 318 -5.86 4.98 -8.93
CA VAL A 318 -7.25 4.85 -8.43
C VAL A 318 -8.12 6.01 -8.91
N VAL A 319 -7.61 7.25 -8.88
CA VAL A 319 -8.33 8.43 -9.39
C VAL A 319 -8.59 8.34 -10.89
N GLU A 320 -7.58 8.00 -11.69
CA GLU A 320 -7.71 7.86 -13.14
C GLU A 320 -8.73 6.77 -13.50
N ALA A 321 -8.66 5.62 -12.83
CA ALA A 321 -9.61 4.54 -13.02
C ALA A 321 -11.05 5.00 -12.70
N ALA A 322 -11.26 5.66 -11.55
CA ALA A 322 -12.56 6.15 -11.13
C ALA A 322 -13.13 7.19 -12.11
N LEU A 323 -12.33 8.16 -12.56
CA LEU A 323 -12.76 9.16 -13.54
C LEU A 323 -13.09 8.54 -14.90
N ALA A 324 -12.34 7.52 -15.33
CA ALA A 324 -12.63 6.78 -16.55
C ALA A 324 -13.92 5.94 -16.48
N ALA A 325 -14.47 5.72 -15.28
CA ALA A 325 -15.78 5.10 -15.09
C ALA A 325 -16.94 6.12 -15.10
N SER A 326 -16.69 7.37 -14.68
CA SER A 326 -17.68 8.46 -14.77
C SER A 326 -17.80 8.99 -16.20
N GLY A 327 -18.89 8.69 -16.90
CA GLY A 327 -19.18 9.34 -18.19
C GLY A 327 -20.01 8.55 -19.19
N ASN A 328 -20.17 7.23 -19.01
CA ASN A 328 -20.77 6.38 -20.04
C ASN A 328 -22.19 5.84 -19.73
N GLY A 329 -22.74 6.11 -18.54
CA GLY A 329 -24.08 5.61 -18.16
C GLY A 329 -24.24 4.08 -18.18
N GLN A 330 -23.14 3.36 -18.36
CA GLN A 330 -23.03 1.90 -18.40
C GLN A 330 -22.10 1.45 -17.28
N TYR A 331 -22.37 0.27 -16.73
CA TYR A 331 -21.46 -0.40 -15.80
C TYR A 331 -20.10 -0.61 -16.48
N ILE A 332 -19.04 -0.20 -15.80
CA ILE A 332 -17.66 -0.38 -16.23
C ILE A 332 -17.00 -1.21 -15.13
N PRO A 333 -16.36 -2.35 -15.45
CA PRO A 333 -15.57 -3.12 -14.50
C PRO A 333 -14.42 -2.26 -13.99
N LEU A 334 -14.65 -1.54 -12.89
CA LEU A 334 -13.72 -0.53 -12.40
C LEU A 334 -12.56 -1.22 -11.67
N ALA A 335 -12.79 -2.43 -11.16
CA ALA A 335 -11.73 -3.31 -10.70
C ALA A 335 -10.65 -3.54 -11.78
N ASP A 336 -11.00 -3.87 -13.02
CA ASP A 336 -10.03 -4.09 -14.09
C ASP A 336 -9.23 -2.83 -14.43
N LYS A 337 -9.88 -1.66 -14.35
CA LYS A 337 -9.21 -0.38 -14.59
C LYS A 337 -8.28 0.02 -13.46
N ILE A 338 -8.65 -0.24 -12.22
CA ILE A 338 -7.78 -0.04 -11.06
C ILE A 338 -6.57 -0.96 -11.20
N ILE A 339 -6.80 -2.27 -11.40
CA ILE A 339 -5.74 -3.28 -11.58
C ILE A 339 -4.82 -2.91 -12.76
N ALA A 340 -5.37 -2.45 -13.90
CA ALA A 340 -4.57 -2.06 -15.06
C ALA A 340 -3.85 -0.71 -14.90
N ALA A 341 -4.32 0.16 -14.00
CA ALA A 341 -3.70 1.45 -13.71
C ALA A 341 -2.62 1.35 -12.62
N LEU A 342 -2.65 0.28 -11.82
CA LEU A 342 -1.54 -0.06 -10.93
C LEU A 342 -0.30 -0.32 -11.81
N PRO A 343 0.83 0.37 -11.56
CA PRO A 343 2.04 0.15 -12.34
C PRO A 343 2.53 -1.30 -12.21
N GLY A 344 3.30 -1.76 -13.20
CA GLY A 344 3.65 -3.19 -13.36
C GLY A 344 4.49 -3.79 -12.23
N ASP A 345 5.04 -2.93 -11.37
CA ASP A 345 5.67 -3.21 -10.08
C ASP A 345 4.62 -3.27 -8.95
N LEU A 346 3.62 -2.38 -8.90
CA LEU A 346 2.44 -2.49 -7.99
C LEU A 346 1.43 -3.60 -8.36
N THR A 347 1.73 -4.40 -9.38
CA THR A 347 0.96 -5.62 -9.74
C THR A 347 1.85 -6.86 -9.74
N LYS A 348 3.13 -6.66 -9.44
CA LYS A 348 4.11 -7.68 -9.10
C LYS A 348 4.56 -7.42 -7.66
N ASP A 349 3.84 -7.98 -6.70
CA ASP A 349 4.33 -8.15 -5.33
C ASP A 349 4.59 -6.83 -4.56
N ASP A 350 3.87 -5.73 -4.87
CA ASP A 350 3.76 -4.51 -4.05
C ASP A 350 2.28 -4.04 -4.08
N ASP A 351 1.67 -3.78 -2.92
CA ASP A 351 0.21 -3.80 -2.70
C ASP A 351 -0.48 -4.97 -3.42
N ASP A 352 -0.40 -6.16 -2.84
CA ASP A 352 -0.83 -7.37 -3.52
C ASP A 352 -2.34 -7.37 -3.81
N TYR A 353 -2.70 -7.54 -5.08
CA TYR A 353 -4.07 -7.86 -5.45
C TYR A 353 -4.44 -9.21 -4.83
N VAL A 354 -5.37 -9.18 -3.88
CA VAL A 354 -5.82 -10.39 -3.16
C VAL A 354 -6.93 -11.06 -3.95
N ASP A 355 -7.97 -10.30 -4.29
CA ASP A 355 -9.11 -10.81 -5.02
C ASP A 355 -10.02 -9.70 -5.57
N SER A 356 -10.91 -10.05 -6.49
CA SER A 356 -11.98 -9.19 -6.93
C SER A 356 -13.30 -9.94 -7.04
N TYR A 357 -14.37 -9.19 -6.81
CA TYR A 357 -15.73 -9.69 -6.86
C TYR A 357 -16.54 -8.74 -7.73
N TYR A 358 -16.86 -9.20 -8.93
CA TYR A 358 -17.64 -8.43 -9.89
C TYR A 358 -19.13 -8.63 -9.70
N ASN A 359 -19.90 -7.59 -9.99
CA ASN A 359 -21.36 -7.62 -10.02
C ASN A 359 -22.03 -8.06 -8.71
N ILE A 360 -21.49 -7.67 -7.56
CA ILE A 360 -22.20 -7.84 -6.28
C ILE A 360 -23.46 -6.99 -6.34
N SER A 361 -24.63 -7.58 -6.09
CA SER A 361 -25.94 -6.90 -6.13
C SER A 361 -26.55 -6.83 -4.74
N ALA A 362 -27.55 -5.94 -4.54
CA ALA A 362 -28.25 -5.82 -3.25
C ALA A 362 -28.98 -7.11 -2.81
N GLY A 363 -29.07 -8.12 -3.68
CA GLY A 363 -29.61 -9.44 -3.34
C GLY A 363 -28.55 -10.50 -3.06
N SER A 364 -27.25 -10.21 -3.24
CA SER A 364 -26.18 -11.18 -3.09
C SER A 364 -26.14 -11.71 -1.66
N ARG A 365 -26.10 -13.04 -1.48
CA ARG A 365 -26.13 -13.69 -0.17
C ARG A 365 -25.32 -14.98 -0.19
N GLY A 366 -24.74 -15.32 0.96
CA GLY A 366 -23.91 -16.50 1.11
C GLY A 366 -22.56 -16.32 0.40
N ASN A 367 -21.94 -17.44 0.05
CA ASN A 367 -20.63 -17.44 -0.61
C ASN A 367 -20.73 -16.80 -1.99
N VAL A 368 -19.87 -15.83 -2.24
CA VAL A 368 -19.75 -15.17 -3.54
C VAL A 368 -18.57 -15.77 -4.28
N PRO A 369 -18.67 -16.08 -5.59
CA PRO A 369 -17.52 -16.55 -6.36
C PRO A 369 -16.52 -15.42 -6.53
N SER A 370 -15.26 -15.71 -6.22
CA SER A 370 -14.11 -14.87 -6.52
C SER A 370 -13.85 -14.88 -8.03
N ALA A 371 -13.27 -13.79 -8.54
CA ALA A 371 -12.83 -13.71 -9.91
C ALA A 371 -11.43 -14.29 -10.14
N SER A 372 -10.60 -14.33 -9.10
CA SER A 372 -9.27 -14.93 -9.14
C SER A 372 -9.31 -16.46 -9.13
N ILE A 373 -8.43 -17.09 -9.91
CA ILE A 373 -8.25 -18.55 -9.90
C ILE A 373 -6.75 -18.87 -9.80
N PRO A 374 -6.26 -19.47 -8.70
CA PRO A 374 -6.99 -19.81 -7.47
C PRO A 374 -7.41 -18.56 -6.67
N PRO A 375 -8.45 -18.64 -5.81
CA PRO A 375 -8.87 -17.51 -4.98
C PRO A 375 -7.86 -17.23 -3.86
N GLY A 376 -7.51 -15.96 -3.67
CA GLY A 376 -6.69 -15.50 -2.54
C GLY A 376 -7.52 -15.37 -1.25
N MET A 377 -8.80 -14.99 -1.40
CA MET A 377 -9.69 -14.79 -0.26
C MET A 377 -11.12 -15.20 -0.62
N GLY A 378 -11.80 -15.89 0.30
CA GLY A 378 -13.22 -16.25 0.15
C GLY A 378 -14.12 -15.39 1.03
N ILE A 379 -15.23 -14.87 0.50
CA ILE A 379 -16.21 -14.08 1.27
C ILE A 379 -17.60 -14.70 1.29
N SER A 380 -18.32 -14.49 2.39
CA SER A 380 -19.76 -14.69 2.49
C SER A 380 -20.44 -13.38 2.86
N LEU A 381 -21.50 -13.04 2.14
CA LEU A 381 -22.21 -11.79 2.33
C LEU A 381 -23.63 -12.02 2.87
N GLU A 382 -24.15 -11.03 3.61
CA GLU A 382 -25.56 -10.95 3.99
C GLU A 382 -26.12 -9.57 3.67
N PHE A 383 -27.35 -9.52 3.16
CA PHE A 383 -28.05 -8.27 2.92
C PHE A 383 -28.95 -7.92 4.12
N LYS A 384 -28.78 -6.72 4.67
CA LYS A 384 -29.53 -6.24 5.85
C LYS A 384 -30.11 -4.85 5.59
N TRP A 385 -31.16 -4.54 6.35
CA TRP A 385 -31.65 -3.19 6.53
C TRP A 385 -31.26 -2.75 7.95
N VAL A 386 -30.44 -1.70 8.07
CA VAL A 386 -29.87 -1.23 9.34
C VAL A 386 -30.24 0.21 9.67
#